data_AF-A0AA88NKY2-F1
#
_entry.id   AF-A0AA88NKY2-F1
#
_cell.length_a   1.000
_cell.length_b   1.000
_cell.length_c   1.000
_cell.angle_alpha   90.00
_cell.angle_beta   90.00
_cell.angle_gamma   90.00
#
_symmetry.space_group_name_H-M   'P 1'
#
loop_
_entity.id
_entity.type
_entity.pdbx_description
1 polymer ?
#
loop_
_entity_poly.entity_id
_entity_poly.type
_entity_poly.pdbx_seq_one_letter_code
_entity_poly.pdbx_strand_id
1 'polypeptide(L)'
;MAPKRKAASKAKAGGKKIKEEPAAPVKDKFTSAKEVLKATGSQIKASRKPDSLCPLSDAEVHEDFDCMLNQTNIGNNNNKFYVIQVLLSGGKYYCWTRWGRVGEAGQNSLAGPSAVDAATKNFEKKFKDKTKNNWSDRDNFVSHTGKYTLIEVDGDQDAEVQVDAVSNRPVAAKNILPCTVDSATQRLIKFIFDNDMFKEAMERMNLDIKKMPLGKLSKQQIAKGFEALEAIEEAIKKKSNKNKLTELTSKFFTIIPHNFGRSRPPVIEDDDILQKKKEMLLVLADIEVAQSLKAESEKAKEEMVETVLHPIDQDYQSLKCNLTLLDKKSNEFTVIEKYLSATGERLKIVDVWQVDRDDEAERFRDNDALENRKLLWHGTNVAVVAAILKSGLRIMPHSGGRVGRGIYFASENAKSASYVRPSKNIGIMFLNEVALGKEYTITTDDSSLRNAPIGYDSVVARGRQEPDPSKDVLLKLDGKDVAVPQGKAITQPQYKDSSFSNSEYLIYKENQCRIRYLLELCF
;
A
#
# COMPACT_ATOMS: atom_id res chain seq x y z
N MET A 1 37.23 72.51 1.77
CA MET A 1 36.97 72.49 3.24
C MET A 1 35.52 72.89 3.48
N ALA A 2 34.91 72.54 4.62
CA ALA A 2 33.48 72.78 4.91
C ALA A 2 33.20 74.20 5.46
N PRO A 3 31.93 74.62 5.64
CA PRO A 3 31.33 74.41 6.98
C PRO A 3 29.80 74.13 7.06
N LYS A 4 29.47 73.05 7.77
CA LYS A 4 28.46 72.92 8.85
C LYS A 4 27.19 73.80 8.86
N ARG A 5 26.02 73.15 9.05
CA ARG A 5 25.21 73.32 10.27
C ARG A 5 24.37 72.06 10.61
N LYS A 6 23.76 72.04 11.80
CA LYS A 6 23.19 70.83 12.47
C LYS A 6 21.69 70.64 12.21
N ALA A 7 21.22 69.40 12.34
CA ALA A 7 19.85 69.05 12.75
C ALA A 7 19.91 68.14 14.01
N ALA A 8 18.79 68.00 14.73
CA ALA A 8 18.73 67.38 16.06
C ALA A 8 17.89 66.08 16.11
N SER A 9 17.93 65.38 17.25
CA SER A 9 17.44 64.01 17.44
C SER A 9 15.95 63.88 17.77
N LYS A 10 15.30 62.92 17.11
CA LYS A 10 14.09 62.16 17.48
C LYS A 10 14.20 60.79 16.79
N ALA A 11 13.57 59.69 17.20
CA ALA A 11 13.09 59.21 18.50
C ALA A 11 12.85 57.69 18.33
N LYS A 12 12.90 56.86 19.38
CA LYS A 12 12.65 55.41 19.22
C LYS A 12 11.16 55.12 19.01
N ALA A 13 10.83 54.35 17.98
CA ALA A 13 9.62 53.53 17.88
C ALA A 13 10.04 52.08 17.65
N GLY A 14 9.42 51.13 18.34
CA GLY A 14 9.88 49.73 18.38
C GLY A 14 9.26 48.87 17.28
N GLY A 15 10.05 48.41 16.32
CA GLY A 15 9.67 47.29 15.46
C GLY A 15 9.71 45.97 16.23
N LYS A 16 8.59 45.26 16.33
CA LYS A 16 8.58 43.86 16.79
C LYS A 16 9.43 43.04 15.81
N LYS A 17 10.49 42.39 16.29
CA LYS A 17 11.05 41.23 15.58
C LYS A 17 9.98 40.14 15.58
N ILE A 18 9.39 39.86 14.43
CA ILE A 18 8.71 38.58 14.22
C ILE A 18 9.80 37.53 14.34
N LYS A 19 9.63 36.63 15.32
CA LYS A 19 10.49 35.47 15.49
C LYS A 19 9.85 34.40 14.63
N GLU A 20 10.49 34.06 13.51
CA GLU A 20 10.09 32.87 12.75
C GLU A 20 10.16 31.67 13.70
N GLU A 21 9.05 30.96 13.85
CA GLU A 21 9.09 29.63 14.43
C GLU A 21 9.80 28.72 13.43
N PRO A 22 10.71 27.83 13.87
CA PRO A 22 11.20 26.78 13.00
C PRO A 22 9.99 25.98 12.51
N ALA A 23 9.79 25.91 11.19
CA ALA A 23 8.70 25.14 10.62
C ALA A 23 8.73 23.71 11.19
N ALA A 24 7.65 23.30 11.85
CA ALA A 24 7.58 21.99 12.47
C ALA A 24 7.89 20.91 11.41
N PRO A 25 8.73 19.90 11.71
CA PRO A 25 9.12 18.90 10.73
C PRO A 25 7.86 18.23 10.19
N VAL A 26 7.64 18.36 8.87
CA VAL A 26 6.45 17.82 8.20
C VAL A 26 6.39 16.32 8.45
N LYS A 27 5.43 15.90 9.28
CA LYS A 27 5.30 14.50 9.68
C LYS A 27 5.04 13.64 8.46
N ASP A 28 5.93 12.69 8.25
CA ASP A 28 6.11 12.03 6.97
C ASP A 28 5.14 10.85 6.84
N LYS A 29 4.34 10.69 5.77
CA LYS A 29 3.35 9.60 5.63
C LYS A 29 3.88 8.15 5.68
N PHE A 30 5.18 7.87 5.75
CA PHE A 30 5.68 6.56 6.19
C PHE A 30 5.65 6.47 7.72
N THR A 31 6.23 7.46 8.42
CA THR A 31 6.02 7.71 9.85
C THR A 31 4.55 7.93 10.20
N SER A 32 3.72 8.47 9.31
CA SER A 32 2.32 8.86 9.55
C SER A 32 1.32 7.81 9.06
N ALA A 33 1.67 6.93 8.13
CA ALA A 33 1.04 5.62 8.05
C ALA A 33 1.31 4.90 9.38
N LYS A 34 2.58 4.74 9.77
CA LYS A 34 3.00 4.20 11.08
C LYS A 34 2.35 4.88 12.30
N GLU A 35 2.01 6.18 12.26
CA GLU A 35 1.23 6.84 13.33
C GLU A 35 -0.28 6.60 13.21
N VAL A 36 -0.89 6.62 12.01
CA VAL A 36 -2.31 6.27 11.81
C VAL A 36 -2.58 4.81 12.18
N LEU A 37 -1.69 3.91 11.76
CA LEU A 37 -1.66 2.48 12.07
C LEU A 37 -1.35 2.18 13.56
N LYS A 38 -0.88 3.19 14.33
CA LYS A 38 -0.75 3.14 15.80
C LYS A 38 -1.88 3.86 16.54
N ALA A 39 -2.50 4.86 15.93
CA ALA A 39 -3.61 5.63 16.49
C ALA A 39 -4.95 4.89 16.35
N THR A 40 -5.06 3.98 15.39
CA THR A 40 -6.11 2.96 15.33
C THR A 40 -5.89 1.94 16.43
N GLY A 41 -6.58 2.12 17.56
CA GLY A 41 -6.62 1.14 18.65
C GLY A 41 -7.19 -0.21 18.19
N SER A 42 -6.76 -1.29 18.84
CA SER A 42 -7.18 -2.66 18.52
C SER A 42 -8.72 -2.80 18.57
N GLN A 43 -9.32 -3.21 17.46
CA GLN A 43 -10.75 -3.51 17.41
C GLN A 43 -11.02 -4.97 17.81
N ILE A 44 -12.12 -5.13 18.57
CA ILE A 44 -12.92 -6.34 18.83
C ILE A 44 -12.28 -7.69 18.47
N LYS A 45 -12.00 -8.51 19.49
CA LYS A 45 -11.58 -9.92 19.35
C LYS A 45 -12.56 -10.72 18.47
N ALA A 46 -12.23 -10.89 17.20
CA ALA A 46 -12.92 -11.83 16.31
C ALA A 46 -12.59 -13.29 16.66
N SER A 47 -13.30 -14.22 16.02
CA SER A 47 -13.10 -15.67 16.20
C SER A 47 -11.68 -16.11 15.79
N ARG A 48 -11.21 -17.22 16.38
CA ARG A 48 -9.89 -17.80 16.12
C ARG A 48 -10.08 -19.23 15.61
N LYS A 49 -9.80 -19.47 14.33
CA LYS A 49 -9.81 -20.82 13.75
C LYS A 49 -8.63 -21.64 14.31
N PRO A 50 -8.79 -22.94 14.62
CA PRO A 50 -7.65 -23.82 14.89
C PRO A 50 -6.67 -23.84 13.71
N ASP A 51 -5.39 -24.04 14.00
CA ASP A 51 -4.35 -24.24 13.00
C ASP A 51 -4.69 -25.41 12.07
N SER A 52 -4.65 -25.20 10.75
CA SER A 52 -5.18 -26.11 9.72
C SER A 52 -4.42 -27.43 9.53
N LEU A 53 -3.45 -27.72 10.40
CA LEU A 53 -2.75 -29.01 10.49
C LEU A 53 -2.98 -29.70 11.85
N CYS A 54 -3.91 -29.19 12.67
CA CYS A 54 -4.38 -29.86 13.87
C CYS A 54 -5.22 -31.10 13.51
N PRO A 55 -4.99 -32.28 14.12
CA PRO A 55 -5.71 -33.51 13.81
C PRO A 55 -7.04 -33.67 14.59
N LEU A 56 -7.47 -32.67 15.36
CA LEU A 56 -8.71 -32.73 16.14
C LEU A 56 -9.91 -32.31 15.28
N SER A 57 -10.94 -33.15 15.24
CA SER A 57 -12.27 -32.74 14.77
C SER A 57 -12.93 -31.80 15.78
N ASP A 58 -13.77 -30.90 15.28
CA ASP A 58 -14.65 -30.03 16.07
C ASP A 58 -13.89 -29.30 17.20
N ALA A 59 -12.70 -28.81 16.85
CA ALA A 59 -11.84 -28.06 17.76
C ALA A 59 -12.17 -26.57 17.71
N GLU A 60 -12.18 -25.93 18.87
CA GLU A 60 -12.31 -24.48 19.02
C GLU A 60 -11.09 -23.93 19.77
N VAL A 61 -10.62 -22.73 19.41
CA VAL A 61 -9.56 -22.05 20.16
C VAL A 61 -10.14 -21.49 21.46
N HIS A 62 -9.50 -21.82 22.57
CA HIS A 62 -9.91 -21.36 23.89
C HIS A 62 -9.51 -19.90 24.13
N GLU A 63 -10.52 -19.02 24.27
CA GLU A 63 -10.40 -17.60 24.61
C GLU A 63 -9.47 -16.80 23.67
N ASP A 64 -8.30 -16.39 24.16
CA ASP A 64 -7.27 -15.73 23.36
C ASP A 64 -5.94 -16.49 23.27
N PHE A 65 -5.89 -17.73 23.78
CA PHE A 65 -4.68 -18.58 23.80
C PHE A 65 -4.33 -19.12 22.40
N ASP A 66 -3.90 -18.22 21.52
CA ASP A 66 -3.41 -18.44 20.16
C ASP A 66 -2.26 -17.46 19.89
N CYS A 67 -1.16 -17.92 19.32
CA CYS A 67 -0.10 -17.04 18.88
C CYS A 67 0.71 -17.59 17.70
N MET A 68 1.03 -16.70 16.77
CA MET A 68 2.00 -16.93 15.69
C MET A 68 3.32 -16.24 16.06
N LEU A 69 4.37 -17.02 16.27
CA LEU A 69 5.71 -16.51 16.58
C LEU A 69 6.64 -16.69 15.38
N ASN A 70 7.51 -15.71 15.12
CA ASN A 70 8.50 -15.75 14.04
C ASN A 70 9.92 -15.44 14.53
N GLN A 71 10.93 -15.95 13.81
CA GLN A 71 12.35 -15.69 14.04
C GLN A 71 13.15 -15.82 12.74
N THR A 72 13.82 -14.75 12.33
CA THR A 72 14.86 -14.78 11.30
C THR A 72 16.22 -14.46 11.92
N ASN A 73 17.24 -15.23 11.55
CA ASN A 73 18.65 -14.92 11.79
C ASN A 73 19.44 -15.34 10.54
N ILE A 74 19.88 -14.34 9.78
CA ILE A 74 20.52 -14.51 8.48
C ILE A 74 21.88 -15.20 8.60
N GLY A 75 22.66 -14.88 9.65
CA GLY A 75 23.97 -15.48 9.90
C GLY A 75 23.93 -17.01 10.01
N ASN A 76 22.89 -17.52 10.66
CA ASN A 76 22.68 -18.96 10.89
C ASN A 76 21.70 -19.63 9.89
N ASN A 77 21.28 -18.94 8.81
CA ASN A 77 20.21 -19.36 7.89
C ASN A 77 18.93 -19.87 8.61
N ASN A 78 18.60 -19.25 9.75
CA ASN A 78 17.34 -19.51 10.44
C ASN A 78 16.27 -18.57 9.86
N ASN A 79 15.16 -19.14 9.41
CA ASN A 79 13.93 -18.42 9.12
C ASN A 79 12.79 -19.34 9.58
N LYS A 80 12.34 -19.15 10.81
CA LYS A 80 11.61 -20.17 11.60
C LYS A 80 10.36 -19.60 12.24
N PHE A 81 9.34 -20.43 12.38
CA PHE A 81 8.10 -20.07 13.06
C PHE A 81 7.74 -21.02 14.19
N TYR A 82 6.85 -20.58 15.07
CA TYR A 82 6.28 -21.38 16.15
C TYR A 82 4.81 -20.94 16.41
N VAL A 83 3.85 -21.81 16.12
CA VAL A 83 2.44 -21.68 16.49
C VAL A 83 2.25 -22.30 17.86
N ILE A 84 1.43 -21.66 18.72
CA ILE A 84 0.93 -22.22 19.98
C ILE A 84 -0.56 -21.92 20.05
N GLN A 85 -1.39 -22.92 20.39
CA GLN A 85 -2.82 -22.77 20.63
C GLN A 85 -3.25 -23.60 21.85
N VAL A 86 -4.23 -23.13 22.62
CA VAL A 86 -5.06 -23.99 23.48
C VAL A 86 -6.36 -24.29 22.74
N LEU A 87 -6.68 -25.58 22.60
CA LEU A 87 -7.84 -26.06 21.86
C LEU A 87 -8.78 -26.83 22.79
N LEU A 88 -10.07 -26.55 22.67
CA LEU A 88 -11.16 -27.32 23.24
C LEU A 88 -11.69 -28.27 22.15
N SER A 89 -11.79 -29.56 22.44
CA SER A 89 -12.48 -30.54 21.58
C SER A 89 -13.09 -31.64 22.48
N GLY A 90 -14.35 -32.02 22.22
CA GLY A 90 -15.06 -33.04 23.00
C GLY A 90 -15.09 -32.79 24.52
N GLY A 91 -15.15 -31.52 24.95
CA GLY A 91 -15.11 -31.11 26.37
C GLY A 91 -13.74 -31.24 27.05
N LYS A 92 -12.65 -31.45 26.29
CA LYS A 92 -11.29 -31.63 26.82
C LYS A 92 -10.32 -30.61 26.22
N TYR A 93 -9.32 -30.20 27.01
CA TYR A 93 -8.37 -29.16 26.63
C TYR A 93 -7.01 -29.73 26.21
N TYR A 94 -6.46 -29.18 25.13
CA TYR A 94 -5.19 -29.58 24.54
C TYR A 94 -4.32 -28.35 24.27
N CYS A 95 -3.00 -28.46 24.45
CA CYS A 95 -2.04 -27.47 23.95
C CYS A 95 -1.47 -27.96 22.61
N TRP A 96 -1.90 -27.34 21.51
CA TRP A 96 -1.37 -27.55 20.18
C TRP A 96 -0.13 -26.69 19.92
N THR A 97 0.84 -27.23 19.19
CA THR A 97 2.00 -26.49 18.72
C THR A 97 2.50 -26.98 17.38
N ARG A 98 2.93 -26.07 16.50
CA ARG A 98 3.51 -26.39 15.20
C ARG A 98 4.68 -25.46 14.88
N TRP A 99 5.80 -25.99 14.41
CA TRP A 99 7.03 -25.22 14.18
C TRP A 99 7.85 -25.76 13.02
N GLY A 100 8.56 -24.87 12.32
CA GLY A 100 9.34 -25.27 11.16
C GLY A 100 10.03 -24.10 10.49
N ARG A 101 10.47 -24.32 9.26
CA ARG A 101 10.97 -23.26 8.38
C ARG A 101 9.79 -22.47 7.81
N VAL A 102 9.91 -21.15 7.71
CA VAL A 102 8.89 -20.29 7.07
C VAL A 102 8.67 -20.75 5.61
N GLY A 103 7.41 -20.79 5.16
CA GLY A 103 6.98 -21.49 3.94
C GLY A 103 6.73 -23.01 4.04
N GLU A 104 7.37 -23.74 4.97
CA GLU A 104 7.19 -25.20 5.12
C GLU A 104 6.11 -25.55 6.18
N ALA A 105 5.52 -26.75 6.10
CA ALA A 105 4.48 -27.21 7.05
C ALA A 105 4.99 -27.37 8.49
N GLY A 106 6.24 -27.83 8.65
CA GLY A 106 6.91 -28.01 9.94
C GLY A 106 6.59 -29.34 10.64
N GLN A 107 7.13 -29.47 11.86
CA GLN A 107 6.79 -30.48 12.85
C GLN A 107 5.65 -29.97 13.75
N ASN A 108 4.91 -30.86 14.39
CA ASN A 108 3.87 -30.49 15.35
C ASN A 108 3.91 -31.35 16.63
N SER A 109 3.11 -30.94 17.62
CA SER A 109 2.88 -31.68 18.86
C SER A 109 1.57 -31.20 19.49
N LEU A 110 0.67 -32.15 19.74
CA LEU A 110 -0.56 -31.98 20.52
C LEU A 110 -0.35 -32.56 21.92
N ALA A 111 -0.42 -31.73 22.95
CA ALA A 111 -0.30 -32.16 24.35
C ALA A 111 -1.68 -32.15 25.03
N GLY A 112 -2.17 -33.32 25.45
CA GLY A 112 -3.47 -33.50 26.07
C GLY A 112 -4.02 -34.92 25.83
N PRO A 113 -5.30 -35.19 26.17
CA PRO A 113 -6.24 -34.28 26.81
C PRO A 113 -5.82 -33.89 28.23
N SER A 114 -6.31 -32.75 28.70
CA SER A 114 -6.00 -32.20 30.03
C SER A 114 -7.12 -31.27 30.52
N ALA A 115 -7.03 -30.82 31.78
CA ALA A 115 -7.83 -29.73 32.30
C ALA A 115 -7.34 -28.37 31.75
N VAL A 116 -8.23 -27.37 31.68
CA VAL A 116 -7.94 -26.04 31.13
C VAL A 116 -6.66 -25.41 31.69
N ASP A 117 -6.54 -25.35 33.02
CA ASP A 117 -5.35 -24.93 33.76
C ASP A 117 -4.04 -25.52 33.23
N ALA A 118 -4.04 -26.82 32.93
CA ALA A 118 -2.85 -27.54 32.50
C ALA A 118 -2.52 -27.28 31.03
N ALA A 119 -3.53 -27.13 30.16
CA ALA A 119 -3.33 -26.72 28.78
C ALA A 119 -2.79 -25.27 28.71
N THR A 120 -3.40 -24.36 29.46
CA THR A 120 -3.00 -22.94 29.58
C THR A 120 -1.59 -22.80 30.15
N LYS A 121 -1.26 -23.45 31.28
CA LYS A 121 0.11 -23.41 31.84
C LYS A 121 1.16 -23.98 30.88
N ASN A 122 0.80 -24.95 30.03
CA ASN A 122 1.69 -25.44 28.97
C ASN A 122 1.87 -24.42 27.83
N PHE A 123 0.79 -23.74 27.41
CA PHE A 123 0.85 -22.64 26.44
C PHE A 123 1.77 -21.52 26.95
N GLU A 124 1.50 -20.99 28.15
CA GLU A 124 2.25 -19.87 28.73
C GLU A 124 3.73 -20.19 28.91
N LYS A 125 4.03 -21.40 29.40
CA LYS A 125 5.41 -21.89 29.51
C LYS A 125 6.10 -21.91 28.15
N LYS A 126 5.48 -22.50 27.13
CA LYS A 126 6.08 -22.53 25.78
C LYS A 126 6.25 -21.13 25.20
N PHE A 127 5.26 -20.25 25.35
CA PHE A 127 5.37 -18.84 24.93
C PHE A 127 6.60 -18.20 25.57
N LYS A 128 6.71 -18.23 26.91
CA LYS A 128 7.81 -17.67 27.68
C LYS A 128 9.17 -18.30 27.33
N ASP A 129 9.23 -19.60 27.09
CA ASP A 129 10.44 -20.29 26.63
C ASP A 129 10.89 -19.81 25.24
N LYS A 130 9.97 -19.51 24.32
CA LYS A 130 10.30 -19.01 22.96
C LYS A 130 10.56 -17.51 22.87
N THR A 131 9.88 -16.69 23.69
CA THR A 131 9.89 -15.22 23.57
C THR A 131 10.62 -14.50 24.71
N LYS A 132 10.78 -15.13 25.88
CA LYS A 132 11.09 -14.52 27.21
C LYS A 132 10.01 -13.62 27.83
N ASN A 133 8.89 -13.39 27.15
CA ASN A 133 7.79 -12.55 27.64
C ASN A 133 6.75 -13.40 28.40
N ASN A 134 5.93 -12.78 29.25
CA ASN A 134 4.76 -13.45 29.86
C ASN A 134 3.55 -13.32 28.92
N TRP A 135 2.64 -14.30 28.88
CA TRP A 135 1.44 -14.21 28.03
C TRP A 135 0.47 -13.11 28.50
N SER A 136 0.32 -12.97 29.82
CA SER A 136 -0.49 -11.92 30.47
C SER A 136 0.04 -10.49 30.30
N ASP A 137 1.24 -10.33 29.76
CA ASP A 137 1.93 -9.03 29.56
C ASP A 137 2.37 -8.88 28.08
N ARG A 138 1.73 -9.63 27.18
CA ARG A 138 2.04 -9.65 25.74
C ARG A 138 1.82 -8.30 25.05
N ASP A 139 0.98 -7.43 25.60
CA ASP A 139 0.69 -6.12 25.00
C ASP A 139 1.91 -5.17 25.17
N ASN A 140 2.81 -5.47 26.12
CA ASN A 140 4.11 -4.81 26.33
C ASN A 140 5.29 -5.60 25.71
N PHE A 141 5.07 -6.40 24.66
CA PHE A 141 6.05 -7.35 24.13
C PHE A 141 7.44 -6.75 23.82
N VAL A 142 8.49 -7.33 24.42
CA VAL A 142 9.89 -6.98 24.13
C VAL A 142 10.56 -8.07 23.27
N SER A 143 10.94 -7.71 22.05
CA SER A 143 11.78 -8.58 21.19
C SER A 143 13.20 -8.73 21.75
N HIS A 144 13.60 -9.95 22.07
CA HIS A 144 14.97 -10.26 22.52
C HIS A 144 15.82 -10.93 21.43
N THR A 145 17.10 -10.54 21.34
CA THR A 145 18.08 -11.13 20.43
C THR A 145 18.14 -12.66 20.56
N GLY A 146 18.00 -13.38 19.45
CA GLY A 146 18.03 -14.84 19.41
C GLY A 146 16.76 -15.54 19.95
N LYS A 147 15.70 -14.80 20.28
CA LYS A 147 14.37 -15.33 20.63
C LYS A 147 13.35 -15.06 19.52
N TYR A 148 12.16 -15.62 19.64
CA TYR A 148 11.07 -15.37 18.71
C TYR A 148 10.36 -14.05 19.06
N THR A 149 9.81 -13.39 18.05
CA THR A 149 8.91 -12.24 18.20
C THR A 149 7.48 -12.66 17.89
N LEU A 150 6.50 -12.12 18.63
CA LEU A 150 5.08 -12.26 18.33
C LEU A 150 4.75 -11.52 17.03
N ILE A 151 4.07 -12.19 16.09
CA ILE A 151 3.39 -11.51 14.98
C ILE A 151 2.03 -11.10 15.51
N GLU A 152 1.74 -9.80 15.50
CA GLU A 152 0.39 -9.31 15.81
C GLU A 152 -0.53 -9.68 14.65
N VAL A 153 -1.51 -10.52 15.00
CA VAL A 153 -2.45 -11.20 14.12
C VAL A 153 -3.82 -10.82 14.63
N ASP A 154 -4.50 -9.94 13.91
CA ASP A 154 -5.92 -9.65 14.19
C ASP A 154 -6.75 -10.91 13.91
N GLY A 155 -7.91 -11.04 14.57
CA GLY A 155 -8.74 -12.27 14.50
C GLY A 155 -9.30 -12.53 13.11
N ASP A 156 -9.75 -13.76 12.84
CA ASP A 156 -10.24 -14.15 11.50
C ASP A 156 -11.44 -13.32 11.04
N GLN A 157 -11.20 -12.43 10.08
CA GLN A 157 -12.18 -11.99 9.09
C GLN A 157 -11.95 -12.72 7.74
N ASP A 158 -11.63 -14.02 7.81
CA ASP A 158 -11.73 -14.92 6.67
C ASP A 158 -13.21 -15.16 6.35
N ALA A 159 -13.84 -14.16 5.74
CA ALA A 159 -15.12 -14.25 5.04
C ALA A 159 -14.95 -15.11 3.78
N GLU A 160 -14.72 -16.41 3.99
CA GLU A 160 -15.00 -17.43 2.98
C GLU A 160 -16.48 -17.34 2.65
N VAL A 161 -16.80 -16.91 1.43
CA VAL A 161 -18.18 -16.83 0.95
C VAL A 161 -18.75 -18.24 0.93
N GLN A 162 -19.52 -18.59 1.96
CA GLN A 162 -20.33 -19.79 1.95
C GLN A 162 -21.42 -19.62 0.89
N VAL A 163 -21.15 -20.16 -0.30
CA VAL A 163 -22.21 -20.58 -1.23
C VAL A 163 -23.08 -21.61 -0.50
N ASP A 164 -24.40 -21.41 -0.53
CA ASP A 164 -25.33 -21.94 0.47
C ASP A 164 -25.24 -23.47 0.69
N ALA A 165 -24.57 -23.86 1.77
CA ALA A 165 -24.59 -25.22 2.32
C ALA A 165 -25.58 -25.26 3.50
N VAL A 166 -26.80 -25.72 3.22
CA VAL A 166 -27.98 -25.65 4.11
C VAL A 166 -27.67 -26.01 5.58
N SER A 167 -27.86 -25.05 6.48
CA SER A 167 -27.90 -25.29 7.93
C SER A 167 -29.24 -24.81 8.52
N ASN A 168 -29.94 -25.69 9.24
CA ASN A 168 -31.31 -25.45 9.69
C ASN A 168 -31.36 -24.54 10.93
N ARG A 169 -31.30 -23.23 10.73
CA ARG A 169 -31.82 -22.23 11.67
C ARG A 169 -32.68 -21.20 10.92
N PRO A 170 -33.83 -20.77 11.46
CA PRO A 170 -34.67 -19.76 10.83
C PRO A 170 -34.06 -18.36 11.00
N VAL A 171 -33.09 -18.04 10.14
CA VAL A 171 -32.67 -16.64 9.93
C VAL A 171 -33.78 -15.95 9.16
N ALA A 172 -34.24 -14.78 9.62
CA ALA A 172 -35.18 -13.97 8.86
C ALA A 172 -34.56 -13.58 7.52
N ALA A 173 -35.26 -13.83 6.41
CA ALA A 173 -34.75 -13.57 5.07
C ALA A 173 -34.57 -12.06 4.84
N LYS A 174 -33.35 -11.56 5.06
CA LYS A 174 -33.00 -10.16 4.76
C LYS A 174 -33.19 -9.90 3.27
N ASN A 175 -33.98 -8.90 2.90
CA ASN A 175 -34.23 -8.57 1.49
C ASN A 175 -33.00 -7.88 0.90
N ILE A 176 -32.21 -8.62 0.11
CA ILE A 176 -31.06 -8.07 -0.61
C ILE A 176 -31.57 -7.35 -1.88
N LEU A 177 -31.25 -6.08 -2.01
CA LEU A 177 -31.60 -5.27 -3.18
C LEU A 177 -30.82 -5.71 -4.44
N PRO A 178 -31.40 -5.54 -5.64
CA PRO A 178 -30.67 -5.75 -6.89
C PRO A 178 -29.44 -4.84 -7.00
N CYS A 179 -28.37 -5.32 -7.62
CA CYS A 179 -27.14 -4.55 -7.84
C CYS A 179 -27.43 -3.31 -8.71
N THR A 180 -27.03 -2.13 -8.25
CA THR A 180 -27.27 -0.86 -8.95
C THR A 180 -26.21 -0.53 -10.00
N VAL A 181 -24.94 -0.91 -9.76
CA VAL A 181 -23.84 -0.70 -10.72
C VAL A 181 -23.88 -1.66 -11.92
N ASP A 182 -23.38 -1.20 -13.07
CA ASP A 182 -23.41 -1.93 -14.35
C ASP A 182 -22.51 -3.17 -14.37
N SER A 183 -22.68 -4.04 -15.38
CA SER A 183 -21.99 -5.34 -15.44
C SER A 183 -20.47 -5.26 -15.63
N ALA A 184 -19.91 -4.15 -16.13
CA ALA A 184 -18.47 -3.91 -16.18
C ALA A 184 -17.95 -3.43 -14.84
N THR A 185 -18.61 -2.44 -14.22
CA THR A 185 -18.27 -1.99 -12.86
C THR A 185 -18.38 -3.14 -11.85
N GLN A 186 -19.37 -4.04 -11.98
CA GLN A 186 -19.45 -5.26 -11.18
C GLN A 186 -18.25 -6.22 -11.36
N ARG A 187 -17.60 -6.27 -12.53
CA ARG A 187 -16.35 -7.04 -12.71
C ARG A 187 -15.20 -6.34 -12.00
N LEU A 188 -15.04 -5.04 -12.23
CA LEU A 188 -13.96 -4.23 -11.66
C LEU A 188 -13.97 -4.28 -10.13
N ILE A 189 -15.14 -4.06 -9.49
CA ILE A 189 -15.26 -4.08 -8.03
C ILE A 189 -14.97 -5.49 -7.46
N LYS A 190 -15.49 -6.56 -8.07
CA LYS A 190 -15.12 -7.93 -7.69
C LYS A 190 -13.62 -8.19 -7.82
N PHE A 191 -12.97 -7.64 -8.84
CA PHE A 191 -11.54 -7.85 -9.09
C PHE A 191 -10.65 -7.10 -8.10
N ILE A 192 -10.95 -5.84 -7.78
CA ILE A 192 -10.10 -5.03 -6.86
C ILE A 192 -10.31 -5.35 -5.38
N PHE A 193 -11.35 -6.12 -5.04
CA PHE A 193 -11.60 -6.69 -3.70
C PHE A 193 -11.43 -8.23 -3.65
N ASP A 194 -10.83 -8.84 -4.69
CA ASP A 194 -10.59 -10.28 -4.76
C ASP A 194 -9.48 -10.74 -3.79
N ASN A 195 -9.85 -11.60 -2.84
CA ASN A 195 -8.92 -12.15 -1.86
C ASN A 195 -7.83 -13.02 -2.52
N ASP A 196 -8.07 -13.64 -3.69
CA ASP A 196 -7.03 -14.42 -4.37
C ASP A 196 -6.03 -13.54 -5.15
N MET A 197 -6.50 -12.42 -5.72
CA MET A 197 -5.64 -11.37 -6.28
C MET A 197 -4.70 -10.78 -5.20
N PHE A 198 -5.21 -10.50 -4.00
CA PHE A 198 -4.38 -10.01 -2.89
C PHE A 198 -3.35 -11.06 -2.42
N LYS A 199 -3.74 -12.34 -2.31
CA LYS A 199 -2.79 -13.44 -2.01
C LYS A 199 -1.69 -13.52 -3.07
N GLU A 200 -2.05 -13.53 -4.36
CA GLU A 200 -1.10 -13.57 -5.48
C GLU A 200 -0.11 -12.38 -5.41
N ALA A 201 -0.60 -11.18 -5.13
CA ALA A 201 0.25 -10.00 -4.96
C ALA A 201 1.24 -10.16 -3.78
N MET A 202 0.81 -10.69 -2.64
CA MET A 202 1.67 -10.95 -1.48
C MET A 202 2.70 -12.07 -1.73
N GLU A 203 2.31 -13.16 -2.38
CA GLU A 203 3.21 -14.26 -2.73
C GLU A 203 4.33 -13.82 -3.68
N ARG A 204 3.99 -13.01 -4.71
CA ARG A 204 4.97 -12.40 -5.62
C ARG A 204 5.98 -11.49 -4.89
N MET A 205 5.60 -10.90 -3.76
CA MET A 205 6.49 -10.12 -2.88
C MET A 205 7.33 -10.99 -1.92
N ASN A 206 7.20 -12.32 -2.02
CA ASN A 206 7.86 -13.36 -1.21
C ASN A 206 7.42 -13.37 0.26
N LEU A 207 6.14 -13.08 0.54
CA LEU A 207 5.57 -13.05 1.88
C LEU A 207 4.94 -14.40 2.26
N ASP A 208 4.97 -14.76 3.55
CA ASP A 208 4.30 -15.97 4.05
C ASP A 208 2.82 -15.67 4.38
N ILE A 209 1.96 -15.77 3.38
CA ILE A 209 0.51 -15.54 3.48
C ILE A 209 -0.20 -16.45 4.51
N LYS A 210 0.43 -17.56 4.93
CA LYS A 210 -0.11 -18.43 5.99
C LYS A 210 0.15 -17.89 7.40
N LYS A 211 0.92 -16.80 7.51
CA LYS A 211 1.27 -16.10 8.76
C LYS A 211 0.83 -14.64 8.78
N MET A 212 0.57 -14.09 7.60
CA MET A 212 -0.18 -12.87 7.40
C MET A 212 -1.36 -13.15 6.45
N PRO A 213 -2.40 -13.89 6.87
CA PRO A 213 -3.67 -13.93 6.13
C PRO A 213 -4.27 -12.52 6.05
N LEU A 214 -5.07 -12.26 5.02
CA LEU A 214 -5.49 -10.91 4.66
C LEU A 214 -6.26 -10.20 5.77
N GLY A 215 -7.25 -10.87 6.37
CA GLY A 215 -8.02 -10.34 7.50
C GLY A 215 -7.24 -10.23 8.83
N LYS A 216 -5.94 -10.57 8.85
CA LYS A 216 -5.09 -10.60 10.04
C LYS A 216 -3.84 -9.72 9.95
N LEU A 217 -3.68 -8.99 8.84
CA LEU A 217 -2.51 -8.14 8.55
C LEU A 217 -2.55 -6.88 9.42
N SER A 218 -2.16 -7.01 10.69
CA SER A 218 -2.37 -5.93 11.67
C SER A 218 -1.60 -4.66 11.33
N LYS A 219 -2.29 -3.54 11.52
CA LYS A 219 -1.78 -2.17 11.30
C LYS A 219 -0.46 -1.95 12.04
N GLN A 220 -0.39 -2.42 13.28
CA GLN A 220 0.77 -2.36 14.15
C GLN A 220 1.97 -3.17 13.63
N GLN A 221 1.76 -4.32 12.99
CA GLN A 221 2.86 -5.11 12.43
C GLN A 221 3.48 -4.44 11.18
N ILE A 222 2.67 -3.82 10.31
CA ILE A 222 3.17 -3.00 9.19
C ILE A 222 3.98 -1.80 9.74
N ALA A 223 3.46 -1.11 10.77
CA ALA A 223 4.14 0.01 11.42
C ALA A 223 5.51 -0.39 12.03
N LYS A 224 5.63 -1.59 12.63
CA LYS A 224 6.92 -2.15 13.09
C LYS A 224 7.85 -2.54 11.93
N GLY A 225 7.29 -3.00 10.81
CA GLY A 225 8.05 -3.26 9.57
C GLY A 225 8.68 -1.99 9.02
N PHE A 226 7.92 -0.89 9.01
CA PHE A 226 8.39 0.45 8.64
C PHE A 226 9.56 0.90 9.54
N GLU A 227 9.45 0.80 10.87
CA GLU A 227 10.55 1.10 11.81
C GLU A 227 11.83 0.27 11.58
N ALA A 228 11.70 -0.97 11.12
CA ALA A 228 12.85 -1.81 10.80
C ALA A 228 13.56 -1.37 9.52
N LEU A 229 12.84 -0.85 8.51
CA LEU A 229 13.45 -0.30 7.30
C LEU A 229 14.10 1.08 7.52
N GLU A 230 13.50 1.96 8.34
CA GLU A 230 14.14 3.21 8.80
C GLU A 230 15.52 2.93 9.42
N ALA A 231 15.60 1.93 10.31
CA ALA A 231 16.85 1.56 10.97
C ALA A 231 17.91 1.00 9.99
N ILE A 232 17.48 0.31 8.93
CA ILE A 232 18.37 -0.17 7.86
C ILE A 232 18.86 1.00 6.99
N GLU A 233 17.97 1.91 6.60
CA GLU A 233 18.32 3.11 5.84
C GLU A 233 19.38 3.95 6.57
N GLU A 234 19.17 4.21 7.86
CA GLU A 234 20.12 4.94 8.69
C GLU A 234 21.44 4.19 8.89
N ALA A 235 21.45 2.86 8.82
CA ALA A 235 22.68 2.06 8.83
C ALA A 235 23.43 2.12 7.49
N ILE A 236 22.72 2.10 6.36
CA ILE A 236 23.28 2.24 4.99
C ILE A 236 23.90 3.64 4.82
N LYS A 237 23.17 4.71 5.14
CA LYS A 237 23.69 6.10 5.11
C LYS A 237 24.97 6.28 5.91
N LYS A 238 25.04 5.66 7.09
CA LYS A 238 26.21 5.69 7.98
C LYS A 238 27.32 4.71 7.58
N LYS A 239 27.19 4.02 6.44
CA LYS A 239 28.13 3.01 5.91
C LYS A 239 28.49 1.94 6.95
N SER A 240 27.47 1.48 7.67
CA SER A 240 27.61 0.48 8.74
C SER A 240 28.14 -0.86 8.20
N ASN A 241 28.88 -1.59 9.04
CA ASN A 241 29.43 -2.89 8.61
C ASN A 241 28.34 -3.92 8.30
N LYS A 242 28.68 -4.91 7.47
CA LYS A 242 27.78 -5.98 7.01
C LYS A 242 27.12 -6.75 8.16
N ASN A 243 27.79 -6.88 9.31
CA ASN A 243 27.21 -7.56 10.49
C ASN A 243 26.03 -6.77 11.06
N LYS A 244 26.11 -5.43 11.14
CA LYS A 244 24.98 -4.60 11.61
C LYS A 244 23.81 -4.59 10.62
N LEU A 245 24.09 -4.53 9.32
CA LEU A 245 23.06 -4.68 8.28
C LEU A 245 22.41 -6.07 8.31
N THR A 246 23.18 -7.12 8.57
CA THR A 246 22.68 -8.50 8.74
C THR A 246 21.78 -8.64 9.97
N GLU A 247 22.12 -7.99 11.09
CA GLU A 247 21.30 -7.95 12.32
C GLU A 247 19.97 -7.21 12.06
N LEU A 248 20.02 -6.01 11.48
CA LEU A 248 18.84 -5.19 11.22
C LEU A 248 17.93 -5.83 10.17
N THR A 249 18.48 -6.43 9.11
CA THR A 249 17.70 -7.21 8.13
C THR A 249 17.09 -8.46 8.77
N SER A 250 17.79 -9.11 9.71
CA SER A 250 17.23 -10.22 10.50
C SER A 250 16.05 -9.75 11.36
N LYS A 251 16.11 -8.54 11.96
CA LYS A 251 14.97 -7.93 12.67
C LYS A 251 13.80 -7.66 11.72
N PHE A 252 14.05 -7.10 10.53
CA PHE A 252 13.01 -6.82 9.53
C PHE A 252 12.25 -8.09 9.11
N PHE A 253 12.95 -9.16 8.70
CA PHE A 253 12.27 -10.42 8.33
C PHE A 253 11.67 -11.18 9.52
N THR A 254 12.14 -10.92 10.75
CA THR A 254 11.48 -11.40 11.97
C THR A 254 10.12 -10.74 12.17
N ILE A 255 10.00 -9.44 11.86
CA ILE A 255 8.75 -8.67 11.97
C ILE A 255 7.82 -8.94 10.78
N ILE A 256 8.36 -9.06 9.56
CA ILE A 256 7.58 -9.29 8.33
C ILE A 256 7.95 -10.67 7.76
N PRO A 257 7.19 -11.74 8.07
CA PRO A 257 7.45 -13.09 7.60
C PRO A 257 7.58 -13.19 6.07
N HIS A 258 8.80 -13.48 5.60
CA HIS A 258 9.09 -13.73 4.19
C HIS A 258 9.44 -15.21 3.97
N ASN A 259 8.91 -15.79 2.90
CA ASN A 259 9.30 -17.12 2.42
C ASN A 259 10.50 -17.02 1.47
N PHE A 260 11.61 -17.66 1.81
CA PHE A 260 12.83 -17.73 0.99
C PHE A 260 13.14 -19.15 0.51
N GLY A 261 12.18 -20.08 0.62
CA GLY A 261 12.44 -21.51 0.50
C GLY A 261 13.61 -21.91 1.41
N ARG A 262 14.52 -22.76 0.92
CA ARG A 262 15.71 -23.20 1.68
C ARG A 262 16.92 -22.25 1.59
N SER A 263 16.83 -21.21 0.76
CA SER A 263 17.88 -20.20 0.58
C SER A 263 18.09 -19.35 1.85
N ARG A 264 19.30 -18.84 2.04
CA ARG A 264 19.59 -17.83 3.07
C ARG A 264 18.83 -16.55 2.71
N PRO A 265 18.12 -15.89 3.65
CA PRO A 265 17.53 -14.58 3.37
C PRO A 265 18.61 -13.56 2.97
N PRO A 266 18.36 -12.69 1.98
CA PRO A 266 19.34 -11.70 1.53
C PRO A 266 19.54 -10.61 2.58
N VAL A 267 20.72 -9.99 2.63
CA VAL A 267 20.96 -8.79 3.44
C VAL A 267 20.48 -7.58 2.65
N ILE A 268 19.80 -6.62 3.29
CA ILE A 268 19.48 -5.33 2.68
C ILE A 268 20.69 -4.43 2.93
N GLU A 269 21.50 -4.21 1.90
CA GLU A 269 22.78 -3.48 2.00
C GLU A 269 23.01 -2.38 0.96
N ASP A 270 22.02 -2.16 0.08
CA ASP A 270 21.98 -1.07 -0.89
C ASP A 270 20.57 -0.42 -0.92
N ASP A 271 20.47 0.74 -1.58
CA ASP A 271 19.23 1.51 -1.61
C ASP A 271 18.16 0.88 -2.53
N ASP A 272 18.53 0.17 -3.61
CA ASP A 272 17.56 -0.45 -4.53
C ASP A 272 16.76 -1.57 -3.84
N ILE A 273 17.44 -2.45 -3.11
CA ILE A 273 16.79 -3.48 -2.29
C ILE A 273 15.95 -2.84 -1.18
N LEU A 274 16.44 -1.76 -0.55
CA LEU A 274 15.69 -1.02 0.47
C LEU A 274 14.41 -0.40 -0.09
N GLN A 275 14.47 0.31 -1.22
CA GLN A 275 13.30 0.93 -1.85
C GLN A 275 12.26 -0.13 -2.23
N LYS A 276 12.68 -1.26 -2.83
CA LYS A 276 11.78 -2.39 -3.15
C LYS A 276 11.10 -2.98 -1.91
N LYS A 277 11.73 -2.93 -0.73
CA LYS A 277 11.09 -3.36 0.53
C LYS A 277 10.21 -2.29 1.17
N LYS A 278 10.47 -1.00 0.94
CA LYS A 278 9.53 0.08 1.28
C LYS A 278 8.28 0.02 0.40
N GLU A 279 8.43 -0.19 -0.90
CA GLU A 279 7.33 -0.40 -1.86
C GLU A 279 6.45 -1.58 -1.45
N MET A 280 7.05 -2.72 -1.10
CA MET A 280 6.31 -3.89 -0.59
C MET A 280 5.46 -3.55 0.65
N LEU A 281 5.99 -2.82 1.63
CA LEU A 281 5.20 -2.42 2.81
C LEU A 281 4.10 -1.39 2.50
N LEU A 282 4.30 -0.54 1.49
CA LEU A 282 3.27 0.38 1.01
C LEU A 282 2.13 -0.37 0.31
N VAL A 283 2.44 -1.39 -0.49
CA VAL A 283 1.43 -2.30 -1.06
C VAL A 283 0.68 -3.03 0.06
N LEU A 284 1.37 -3.51 1.11
CA LEU A 284 0.70 -4.12 2.26
C LEU A 284 -0.22 -3.17 3.02
N ALA A 285 0.16 -1.91 3.20
CA ALA A 285 -0.71 -0.90 3.83
C ALA A 285 -1.96 -0.61 2.98
N ASP A 286 -1.84 -0.63 1.65
CA ASP A 286 -2.96 -0.41 0.75
C ASP A 286 -3.87 -1.66 0.61
N ILE A 287 -3.32 -2.87 0.73
CA ILE A 287 -4.11 -4.11 0.88
C ILE A 287 -4.88 -4.08 2.21
N GLU A 288 -4.24 -3.67 3.30
CA GLU A 288 -4.90 -3.49 4.60
C GLU A 288 -6.07 -2.50 4.50
N VAL A 289 -5.87 -1.33 3.88
CA VAL A 289 -6.96 -0.37 3.62
C VAL A 289 -8.12 -1.02 2.85
N ALA A 290 -7.85 -1.82 1.82
CA ALA A 290 -8.91 -2.51 1.07
C ALA A 290 -9.65 -3.57 1.91
N GLN A 291 -8.95 -4.28 2.80
CA GLN A 291 -9.58 -5.23 3.74
C GLN A 291 -10.37 -4.51 4.84
N SER A 292 -9.88 -3.37 5.35
CA SER A 292 -10.64 -2.50 6.27
C SER A 292 -11.96 -2.01 5.65
N LEU A 293 -11.95 -1.58 4.38
CA LEU A 293 -13.17 -1.13 3.68
C LEU A 293 -14.21 -2.27 3.53
N LYS A 294 -13.75 -3.49 3.27
CA LYS A 294 -14.60 -4.69 3.17
C LYS A 294 -15.15 -5.14 4.53
N ALA A 295 -14.34 -5.03 5.59
CA ALA A 295 -14.81 -5.24 6.96
C ALA A 295 -15.86 -4.19 7.38
N GLU A 296 -15.79 -2.96 6.86
CA GLU A 296 -16.80 -1.92 7.08
C GLU A 296 -18.11 -2.20 6.31
N SER A 297 -18.05 -2.68 5.05
CA SER A 297 -19.27 -3.08 4.31
C SER A 297 -19.94 -4.29 4.96
N GLU A 298 -19.18 -5.34 5.32
CA GLU A 298 -19.71 -6.55 5.98
C GLU A 298 -20.38 -6.24 7.34
N LYS A 299 -19.82 -5.35 8.18
CA LYS A 299 -20.45 -4.94 9.45
C LYS A 299 -21.78 -4.20 9.25
N ALA A 300 -21.84 -3.24 8.32
CA ALA A 300 -23.09 -2.51 8.04
C ALA A 300 -24.21 -3.46 7.56
N LYS A 301 -23.85 -4.54 6.88
CA LYS A 301 -24.75 -5.62 6.42
C LYS A 301 -25.33 -6.45 7.57
N GLU A 302 -24.62 -6.59 8.68
CA GLU A 302 -25.14 -7.25 9.88
C GLU A 302 -26.16 -6.37 10.62
N GLU A 303 -25.86 -5.08 10.78
CA GLU A 303 -26.71 -4.10 11.47
C GLU A 303 -28.04 -3.78 10.74
N MET A 304 -28.07 -3.87 9.40
CA MET A 304 -29.29 -3.66 8.61
C MET A 304 -30.36 -4.76 8.88
N VAL A 305 -31.52 -4.37 9.43
CA VAL A 305 -32.52 -5.33 9.95
C VAL A 305 -33.46 -5.93 8.89
N GLU A 306 -33.98 -5.13 7.95
CA GLU A 306 -35.03 -5.58 7.00
C GLU A 306 -34.56 -5.63 5.54
N THR A 307 -33.91 -4.58 5.06
CA THR A 307 -33.46 -4.42 3.66
C THR A 307 -31.96 -4.17 3.64
N VAL A 308 -31.26 -4.82 2.72
CA VAL A 308 -29.80 -4.87 2.64
C VAL A 308 -29.35 -4.49 1.23
N LEU A 309 -28.38 -3.58 1.09
CA LEU A 309 -27.78 -3.25 -0.20
C LEU A 309 -27.08 -4.46 -0.83
N HIS A 310 -27.00 -4.53 -2.16
CA HIS A 310 -26.21 -5.58 -2.81
C HIS A 310 -24.73 -5.49 -2.38
N PRO A 311 -24.01 -6.60 -2.11
CA PRO A 311 -22.63 -6.52 -1.60
C PRO A 311 -21.69 -5.68 -2.47
N ILE A 312 -21.82 -5.78 -3.80
CA ILE A 312 -21.02 -4.98 -4.74
C ILE A 312 -21.33 -3.48 -4.62
N ASP A 313 -22.59 -3.11 -4.37
CA ASP A 313 -22.94 -1.69 -4.18
C ASP A 313 -22.37 -1.16 -2.85
N GLN A 314 -22.27 -2.00 -1.80
CA GLN A 314 -21.63 -1.65 -0.54
C GLN A 314 -20.12 -1.45 -0.73
N ASP A 315 -19.44 -2.40 -1.39
CA ASP A 315 -18.00 -2.31 -1.68
C ASP A 315 -17.69 -1.12 -2.62
N TYR A 316 -18.56 -0.84 -3.60
CA TYR A 316 -18.48 0.34 -4.46
C TYR A 316 -18.65 1.65 -3.67
N GLN A 317 -19.69 1.76 -2.84
CA GLN A 317 -19.90 2.93 -1.98
C GLN A 317 -18.76 3.13 -0.98
N SER A 318 -18.14 2.05 -0.50
CA SER A 318 -16.96 2.11 0.38
C SER A 318 -15.81 2.90 -0.25
N LEU A 319 -15.66 2.87 -1.58
CA LEU A 319 -14.57 3.56 -2.29
C LEU A 319 -14.69 5.08 -2.25
N LYS A 320 -15.87 5.68 -2.02
CA LYS A 320 -16.06 7.14 -2.11
C LYS A 320 -15.58 7.71 -3.46
N CYS A 321 -15.94 6.99 -4.51
CA CYS A 321 -15.49 7.21 -5.88
C CYS A 321 -16.64 6.84 -6.83
N ASN A 322 -17.10 7.78 -7.63
CA ASN A 322 -17.98 7.50 -8.75
C ASN A 322 -17.14 7.00 -9.95
N LEU A 323 -17.61 5.93 -10.60
CA LEU A 323 -17.00 5.35 -11.79
C LEU A 323 -18.04 5.30 -12.91
N THR A 324 -17.88 6.13 -13.93
CA THR A 324 -18.78 6.16 -15.10
C THR A 324 -18.13 5.45 -16.27
N LEU A 325 -18.65 4.29 -16.67
CA LEU A 325 -18.16 3.54 -17.83
C LEU A 325 -18.29 4.37 -19.12
N LEU A 326 -17.20 4.53 -19.87
CA LEU A 326 -17.20 5.23 -21.15
C LEU A 326 -17.78 4.36 -22.27
N ASP A 327 -18.62 4.96 -23.13
CA ASP A 327 -18.94 4.34 -24.42
C ASP A 327 -17.67 4.24 -25.28
N LYS A 328 -17.40 3.05 -25.82
CA LYS A 328 -16.26 2.75 -26.68
C LYS A 328 -16.32 3.47 -28.04
N LYS A 329 -17.49 4.05 -28.37
CA LYS A 329 -17.71 4.95 -29.52
C LYS A 329 -17.50 6.43 -29.21
N SER A 330 -17.24 6.78 -27.95
CA SER A 330 -17.05 8.19 -27.55
C SER A 330 -15.73 8.75 -28.08
N ASN A 331 -15.69 10.07 -28.29
CA ASN A 331 -14.47 10.77 -28.68
C ASN A 331 -13.37 10.63 -27.62
N GLU A 332 -13.73 10.64 -26.33
CA GLU A 332 -12.78 10.45 -25.23
C GLU A 332 -12.14 9.06 -25.24
N PHE A 333 -12.95 7.99 -25.39
CA PHE A 333 -12.42 6.64 -25.53
C PHE A 333 -11.50 6.53 -26.76
N THR A 334 -11.88 7.13 -27.89
CA THR A 334 -11.07 7.14 -29.13
C THR A 334 -9.72 7.83 -28.93
N VAL A 335 -9.69 8.96 -28.20
CA VAL A 335 -8.45 9.67 -27.85
C VAL A 335 -7.57 8.85 -26.89
N ILE A 336 -8.17 8.16 -25.92
CA ILE A 336 -7.48 7.29 -24.95
C ILE A 336 -6.89 6.04 -25.64
N GLU A 337 -7.65 5.37 -26.50
CA GLU A 337 -7.18 4.22 -27.28
C GLU A 337 -6.04 4.59 -28.24
N LYS A 338 -6.14 5.77 -28.88
CA LYS A 338 -5.05 6.32 -29.70
C LYS A 338 -3.84 6.72 -28.86
N TYR A 339 -4.00 7.19 -27.63
CA TYR A 339 -2.88 7.46 -26.73
C TYR A 339 -2.15 6.17 -26.32
N LEU A 340 -2.91 5.11 -26.00
CA LEU A 340 -2.35 3.79 -25.65
C LEU A 340 -1.60 3.17 -26.83
N SER A 341 -2.18 3.20 -28.03
CA SER A 341 -1.57 2.61 -29.24
C SER A 341 -0.43 3.44 -29.85
N ALA A 342 -0.35 4.75 -29.56
CA ALA A 342 0.76 5.60 -30.01
C ALA A 342 2.02 5.47 -29.15
N THR A 343 1.89 5.20 -27.84
CA THR A 343 2.97 5.36 -26.86
C THR A 343 3.40 4.06 -26.14
N GLY A 344 3.08 2.92 -26.76
CA GLY A 344 3.41 1.57 -26.30
C GLY A 344 2.96 0.51 -27.30
N GLU A 345 3.13 -0.77 -26.95
CA GLU A 345 2.70 -1.90 -27.76
C GLU A 345 1.90 -2.92 -26.94
N ARG A 346 1.15 -3.79 -27.63
CA ARG A 346 0.57 -5.08 -27.16
C ARG A 346 -0.59 -5.01 -26.16
N LEU A 347 -0.66 -3.99 -25.31
CA LEU A 347 -1.78 -3.82 -24.36
C LEU A 347 -3.11 -3.62 -25.11
N LYS A 348 -4.18 -4.20 -24.57
CA LYS A 348 -5.54 -4.05 -25.09
C LYS A 348 -6.47 -3.49 -24.02
N ILE A 349 -7.28 -2.49 -24.38
CA ILE A 349 -8.35 -1.99 -23.52
C ILE A 349 -9.44 -3.06 -23.41
N VAL A 350 -9.80 -3.41 -22.17
CA VAL A 350 -11.01 -4.16 -21.86
C VAL A 350 -12.16 -3.16 -21.73
N ASP A 351 -12.10 -2.28 -20.74
CA ASP A 351 -13.07 -1.23 -20.43
C ASP A 351 -12.36 0.01 -19.85
N VAL A 352 -13.01 1.17 -19.90
CA VAL A 352 -12.49 2.45 -19.36
C VAL A 352 -13.61 3.16 -18.60
N TRP A 353 -13.29 3.68 -17.42
CA TRP A 353 -14.20 4.48 -16.60
C TRP A 353 -13.64 5.89 -16.46
N GLN A 354 -14.49 6.89 -16.60
CA GLN A 354 -14.25 8.20 -16.01
C GLN A 354 -14.29 8.04 -14.49
N VAL A 355 -13.29 8.61 -13.82
CA VAL A 355 -13.14 8.60 -12.36
C VAL A 355 -13.54 9.97 -11.82
N ASP A 356 -14.41 10.00 -10.81
CA ASP A 356 -14.65 11.19 -10.01
C ASP A 356 -14.71 10.83 -8.52
N ARG A 357 -14.00 11.58 -7.67
CA ARG A 357 -13.67 11.15 -6.31
C ARG A 357 -13.97 12.23 -5.28
N ASP A 358 -14.50 11.79 -4.12
CA ASP A 358 -14.82 12.66 -2.98
C ASP A 358 -13.66 13.63 -2.71
N ASP A 359 -14.00 14.92 -2.66
CA ASP A 359 -13.12 16.07 -2.40
C ASP A 359 -11.92 16.26 -3.37
N GLU A 360 -11.64 15.36 -4.32
CA GLU A 360 -10.48 15.51 -5.23
C GLU A 360 -10.71 16.62 -6.26
N ALA A 361 -11.93 16.72 -6.79
CA ALA A 361 -12.35 17.83 -7.64
C ALA A 361 -12.17 19.20 -6.95
N GLU A 362 -12.43 19.26 -5.65
CA GLU A 362 -12.26 20.48 -4.84
C GLU A 362 -10.79 20.82 -4.62
N ARG A 363 -10.01 19.88 -4.08
CA ARG A 363 -8.57 20.06 -3.81
C ARG A 363 -7.79 20.44 -5.08
N PHE A 364 -8.17 19.90 -6.23
CA PHE A 364 -7.52 20.20 -7.50
C PHE A 364 -7.71 21.66 -7.97
N ARG A 365 -8.78 22.36 -7.53
CA ARG A 365 -9.01 23.79 -7.85
C ARG A 365 -7.95 24.72 -7.26
N ASP A 366 -7.20 24.31 -6.24
CA ASP A 366 -6.05 25.08 -5.72
C ASP A 366 -5.03 25.42 -6.84
N ASN A 367 -4.98 24.59 -7.88
CA ASN A 367 -4.05 24.71 -9.00
C ASN A 367 -4.70 25.32 -10.25
N ASP A 368 -5.88 25.94 -10.15
CA ASP A 368 -6.62 26.50 -11.30
C ASP A 368 -5.92 27.62 -12.06
N ALA A 369 -4.95 28.28 -11.41
CA ALA A 369 -4.05 29.27 -12.01
C ALA A 369 -2.82 28.65 -12.70
N LEU A 370 -2.57 27.33 -12.54
CA LEU A 370 -1.52 26.63 -13.26
C LEU A 370 -2.00 26.25 -14.67
N GLU A 371 -1.30 26.82 -15.65
CA GLU A 371 -1.28 26.38 -17.05
C GLU A 371 -0.48 25.07 -17.20
N ASN A 372 -0.20 24.65 -18.43
CA ASN A 372 0.52 23.41 -18.76
C ASN A 372 -0.09 22.18 -18.06
N ARG A 373 -1.29 21.82 -18.49
CA ARG A 373 -2.02 20.64 -17.99
C ARG A 373 -1.89 19.51 -18.99
N LYS A 374 -1.45 18.34 -18.53
CA LYS A 374 -1.19 17.17 -19.37
C LYS A 374 -1.85 15.93 -18.78
N LEU A 375 -2.47 15.12 -19.64
CA LEU A 375 -3.05 13.83 -19.25
C LEU A 375 -1.94 12.77 -19.32
N LEU A 376 -1.59 12.15 -18.18
CA LEU A 376 -0.39 11.31 -18.06
C LEU A 376 -0.67 9.96 -17.37
N TRP A 377 0.09 8.95 -17.79
CA TRP A 377 -0.04 7.56 -17.34
C TRP A 377 0.56 7.31 -15.97
N HIS A 378 -0.21 6.67 -15.08
CA HIS A 378 0.28 6.05 -13.85
C HIS A 378 -0.13 4.57 -13.83
N GLY A 379 0.86 3.66 -13.80
CA GLY A 379 0.64 2.21 -13.74
C GLY A 379 1.03 1.66 -12.37
N THR A 380 0.27 0.69 -11.87
CA THR A 380 0.41 0.23 -10.48
C THR A 380 0.01 -1.24 -10.27
N ASN A 381 0.28 -1.77 -9.09
CA ASN A 381 -0.17 -3.10 -8.69
C ASN A 381 -1.70 -3.12 -8.54
N VAL A 382 -2.40 -4.11 -9.11
CA VAL A 382 -3.87 -4.20 -8.99
C VAL A 382 -4.33 -4.25 -7.52
N ALA A 383 -3.48 -4.80 -6.63
CA ALA A 383 -3.69 -4.87 -5.19
C ALA A 383 -3.72 -3.52 -4.44
N VAL A 384 -3.46 -2.38 -5.09
CA VAL A 384 -3.58 -1.04 -4.47
C VAL A 384 -4.67 -0.16 -5.11
N VAL A 385 -5.41 -0.68 -6.09
CA VAL A 385 -6.39 0.11 -6.86
C VAL A 385 -7.54 0.60 -5.98
N ALA A 386 -8.10 -0.25 -5.11
CA ALA A 386 -9.14 0.16 -4.16
C ALA A 386 -8.66 1.28 -3.21
N ALA A 387 -7.42 1.18 -2.69
CA ALA A 387 -6.84 2.19 -1.82
C ALA A 387 -6.55 3.52 -2.55
N ILE A 388 -6.21 3.49 -3.85
CA ILE A 388 -6.07 4.69 -4.69
C ILE A 388 -7.43 5.33 -4.97
N LEU A 389 -8.44 4.53 -5.36
CA LEU A 389 -9.80 5.03 -5.58
C LEU A 389 -10.43 5.61 -4.30
N LYS A 390 -10.08 5.09 -3.13
CA LYS A 390 -10.42 5.72 -1.84
C LYS A 390 -9.62 6.99 -1.57
N SER A 391 -8.30 6.88 -1.54
CA SER A 391 -7.43 7.83 -0.82
C SER A 391 -6.65 8.79 -1.71
N GLY A 392 -6.46 8.43 -2.99
CA GLY A 392 -5.68 9.15 -3.99
C GLY A 392 -4.33 8.52 -4.31
N LEU A 393 -3.76 9.00 -5.41
CA LEU A 393 -2.32 8.92 -5.62
C LEU A 393 -1.65 9.77 -4.53
N ARG A 394 -0.74 9.17 -3.76
CA ARG A 394 -0.22 9.76 -2.53
C ARG A 394 1.28 10.03 -2.62
N ILE A 395 1.67 11.24 -2.25
CA ILE A 395 3.06 11.60 -1.96
C ILE A 395 3.42 11.01 -0.62
N MET A 396 3.88 9.77 -0.72
CA MET A 396 4.74 9.16 0.26
C MET A 396 6.01 10.06 0.47
N PRO A 397 6.75 10.13 1.60
CA PRO A 397 7.99 10.95 1.64
C PRO A 397 9.35 10.22 1.45
N HIS A 398 9.37 8.91 1.24
CA HIS A 398 10.19 8.05 2.11
C HIS A 398 10.63 6.77 1.37
N SER A 399 9.77 6.25 0.47
CA SER A 399 10.27 5.67 -0.78
C SER A 399 10.84 6.76 -1.69
N GLY A 400 11.18 6.44 -2.92
CA GLY A 400 11.42 7.40 -3.99
C GLY A 400 11.87 6.68 -5.24
N GLY A 401 12.33 7.43 -6.22
CA GLY A 401 13.03 6.90 -7.36
C GLY A 401 14.14 7.84 -7.82
N ARG A 402 14.35 7.84 -9.13
CA ARG A 402 15.40 8.55 -9.87
C ARG A 402 15.29 10.08 -9.83
N VAL A 403 14.22 10.58 -9.23
CA VAL A 403 13.81 12.00 -9.20
C VAL A 403 13.20 12.33 -7.82
N GLY A 404 13.70 11.66 -6.77
CA GLY A 404 13.31 11.89 -5.39
C GLY A 404 11.98 11.23 -5.05
N ARG A 405 11.11 11.90 -4.29
CA ARG A 405 9.71 11.46 -4.20
C ARG A 405 8.72 12.60 -4.33
N GLY A 406 7.92 12.44 -5.36
CA GLY A 406 6.62 13.05 -5.59
C GLY A 406 5.68 11.98 -6.16
N ILE A 407 4.66 12.38 -6.89
CA ILE A 407 3.85 11.45 -7.70
C ILE A 407 4.50 11.34 -9.08
N TYR A 408 4.79 10.11 -9.49
CA TYR A 408 5.42 9.79 -10.77
C TYR A 408 4.37 9.53 -11.85
N PHE A 409 4.56 10.16 -13.01
CA PHE A 409 3.80 9.89 -14.24
C PHE A 409 4.74 9.73 -15.43
N ALA A 410 4.27 9.09 -16.50
CA ALA A 410 4.95 9.04 -17.78
C ALA A 410 4.05 9.53 -18.91
N SER A 411 4.64 10.17 -19.92
CA SER A 411 3.96 10.46 -21.18
C SER A 411 3.82 9.22 -22.06
N GLU A 412 4.58 8.15 -21.81
CA GLU A 412 4.54 6.90 -22.56
C GLU A 412 3.97 5.75 -21.73
N ASN A 413 2.91 5.07 -22.22
CA ASN A 413 2.29 4.00 -21.45
C ASN A 413 3.24 2.81 -21.23
N ALA A 414 4.15 2.50 -22.17
CA ALA A 414 5.10 1.41 -22.01
C ALA A 414 5.99 1.55 -20.76
N LYS A 415 6.33 2.80 -20.38
CA LYS A 415 7.07 3.12 -19.16
C LYS A 415 6.20 2.84 -17.92
N SER A 416 4.97 3.35 -17.87
CA SER A 416 4.07 3.14 -16.72
C SER A 416 3.58 1.69 -16.60
N ALA A 417 3.39 0.98 -17.72
CA ALA A 417 3.03 -0.44 -17.77
C ALA A 417 4.09 -1.33 -17.07
N SER A 418 5.36 -0.95 -17.07
CA SER A 418 6.42 -1.70 -16.36
C SER A 418 6.26 -1.72 -14.83
N TYR A 419 5.46 -0.81 -14.26
CA TYR A 419 5.09 -0.77 -12.84
C TYR A 419 3.82 -1.57 -12.53
N VAL A 420 3.04 -1.95 -13.56
CA VAL A 420 1.82 -2.75 -13.37
C VAL A 420 2.17 -4.17 -12.94
N ARG A 421 1.38 -4.70 -12.01
CA ARG A 421 1.44 -6.11 -11.60
C ARG A 421 0.05 -6.71 -11.84
N PRO A 422 -0.22 -7.29 -13.02
CA PRO A 422 -1.54 -7.78 -13.37
C PRO A 422 -1.86 -9.08 -12.61
N SER A 423 -3.14 -9.33 -12.31
CA SER A 423 -3.62 -10.63 -11.83
C SER A 423 -4.53 -11.24 -12.87
N LYS A 424 -4.43 -12.56 -13.12
CA LYS A 424 -5.24 -13.26 -14.13
C LYS A 424 -5.16 -12.61 -15.54
N ASN A 425 -3.98 -12.08 -15.88
CA ASN A 425 -3.64 -11.26 -17.07
C ASN A 425 -4.37 -9.91 -17.20
N ILE A 426 -5.13 -9.48 -16.18
CA ILE A 426 -5.75 -8.16 -16.11
C ILE A 426 -4.89 -7.22 -15.26
N GLY A 427 -4.58 -6.05 -15.80
CA GLY A 427 -3.86 -4.96 -15.12
C GLY A 427 -4.65 -3.66 -15.18
N ILE A 428 -4.41 -2.77 -14.22
CA ILE A 428 -5.06 -1.46 -14.14
C ILE A 428 -4.02 -0.35 -14.35
N MET A 429 -4.38 0.65 -15.16
CA MET A 429 -3.62 1.90 -15.32
C MET A 429 -4.55 3.10 -15.19
N PHE A 430 -4.03 4.20 -14.67
CA PHE A 430 -4.74 5.47 -14.54
C PHE A 430 -4.23 6.49 -15.55
N LEU A 431 -5.15 7.29 -16.11
CA LEU A 431 -4.85 8.56 -16.75
C LEU A 431 -5.26 9.70 -15.81
N ASN A 432 -4.31 10.61 -15.59
CA ASN A 432 -4.40 11.64 -14.56
C ASN A 432 -4.20 12.99 -15.23
N GLU A 433 -5.05 13.96 -14.93
CA GLU A 433 -4.77 15.35 -15.30
C GLU A 433 -3.73 15.87 -14.29
N VAL A 434 -2.58 16.29 -14.81
CA VAL A 434 -1.48 16.82 -14.00
C VAL A 434 -1.28 18.29 -14.33
N ALA A 435 -1.42 19.15 -13.31
CA ALA A 435 -1.12 20.57 -13.39
C ALA A 435 0.40 20.76 -13.20
N LEU A 436 1.14 20.68 -14.31
CA LEU A 436 2.60 20.72 -14.31
C LEU A 436 3.12 22.15 -14.10
N GLY A 437 2.36 23.17 -14.50
CA GLY A 437 2.79 24.57 -14.39
C GLY A 437 4.14 24.79 -15.06
N LYS A 438 5.04 25.49 -14.36
CA LYS A 438 6.41 25.73 -14.83
C LYS A 438 7.32 24.55 -14.47
N GLU A 439 7.76 23.81 -15.49
CA GLU A 439 8.57 22.59 -15.36
C GLU A 439 10.06 22.87 -15.10
N TYR A 440 10.64 22.26 -14.06
CA TYR A 440 12.09 22.17 -13.87
C TYR A 440 12.64 20.95 -14.61
N THR A 441 13.51 21.16 -15.60
CA THR A 441 14.09 20.07 -16.41
C THR A 441 15.35 19.50 -15.76
N ILE A 442 15.43 18.17 -15.63
CA ILE A 442 16.67 17.44 -15.34
C ILE A 442 16.95 16.38 -16.41
N THR A 443 18.21 15.96 -16.52
CA THR A 443 18.67 14.91 -17.44
C THR A 443 19.51 13.82 -16.75
N THR A 444 19.77 13.96 -15.45
CA THR A 444 20.50 13.01 -14.59
C THR A 444 19.68 12.73 -13.33
N ASP A 445 19.92 11.58 -12.71
CA ASP A 445 19.16 11.12 -11.54
C ASP A 445 19.41 12.01 -10.32
N ASP A 446 18.34 12.45 -9.64
CA ASP A 446 18.40 13.14 -8.35
C ASP A 446 17.35 12.56 -7.38
N SER A 447 17.76 11.57 -6.58
CA SER A 447 16.94 10.95 -5.54
C SER A 447 16.77 11.82 -4.27
N SER A 448 17.37 13.01 -4.22
CA SER A 448 17.27 13.93 -3.07
C SER A 448 16.04 14.84 -3.12
N LEU A 449 15.44 15.03 -4.30
CA LEU A 449 14.28 15.93 -4.50
C LEU A 449 13.09 15.58 -3.61
N ARG A 450 12.51 16.58 -2.95
CA ARG A 450 11.27 16.49 -2.14
C ARG A 450 10.26 17.60 -2.45
N ASN A 451 10.65 18.56 -3.28
CA ASN A 451 9.86 19.66 -3.81
C ASN A 451 10.36 20.00 -5.21
N ALA A 452 9.56 20.68 -6.03
CA ALA A 452 10.09 21.38 -7.20
C ALA A 452 11.01 22.53 -6.73
N PRO A 453 12.10 22.86 -7.45
CA PRO A 453 12.97 23.97 -7.10
C PRO A 453 12.25 25.33 -7.08
N ILE A 454 12.81 26.30 -6.35
CA ILE A 454 12.17 27.61 -6.14
C ILE A 454 11.83 28.28 -7.49
N GLY A 455 10.55 28.64 -7.65
CA GLY A 455 10.04 29.24 -8.88
C GLY A 455 9.69 28.23 -9.98
N TYR A 456 9.46 26.96 -9.64
CA TYR A 456 8.95 25.90 -10.50
C TYR A 456 7.86 25.11 -9.75
N ASP A 457 6.93 24.50 -10.49
CA ASP A 457 5.76 23.79 -9.93
C ASP A 457 5.89 22.26 -10.04
N SER A 458 6.70 21.79 -10.98
CA SER A 458 6.96 20.38 -11.25
C SER A 458 8.43 20.14 -11.60
N VAL A 459 8.85 18.87 -11.60
CA VAL A 459 10.13 18.43 -12.18
C VAL A 459 9.82 17.45 -13.30
N VAL A 460 10.49 17.60 -14.44
CA VAL A 460 10.45 16.61 -15.52
C VAL A 460 11.87 16.14 -15.82
N ALA A 461 12.13 14.86 -15.55
CA ALA A 461 13.33 14.20 -16.00
C ALA A 461 13.14 13.82 -17.46
N ARG A 462 13.85 14.49 -18.37
CA ARG A 462 13.60 14.41 -19.81
C ARG A 462 14.24 13.17 -20.42
N GLY A 463 13.43 12.39 -21.12
CA GLY A 463 13.90 11.24 -21.88
C GLY A 463 14.71 11.64 -23.11
N ARG A 464 15.53 10.69 -23.57
CA ARG A 464 16.11 10.67 -24.92
C ARG A 464 15.03 10.54 -26.01
N GLN A 465 13.81 10.14 -25.66
CA GLN A 465 12.61 10.20 -26.50
C GLN A 465 11.41 10.80 -25.74
N GLU A 466 10.47 11.35 -26.50
CA GLU A 466 9.17 11.88 -26.03
C GLU A 466 8.14 11.70 -27.17
N PRO A 467 6.85 11.41 -26.91
CA PRO A 467 5.79 11.45 -27.93
C PRO A 467 5.80 12.77 -28.72
N ASP A 468 5.68 12.70 -30.06
CA ASP A 468 5.70 13.89 -30.94
C ASP A 468 4.65 14.95 -30.53
N PRO A 469 5.06 16.10 -29.93
CA PRO A 469 4.12 17.08 -29.40
C PRO A 469 3.31 17.80 -30.47
N SER A 470 3.72 17.72 -31.74
CA SER A 470 2.93 18.26 -32.86
C SER A 470 1.70 17.41 -33.21
N LYS A 471 1.45 16.32 -32.45
CA LYS A 471 0.28 15.46 -32.55
C LYS A 471 -0.62 15.51 -31.32
N ASP A 472 -0.21 16.17 -30.24
CA ASP A 472 -0.99 16.29 -29.02
C ASP A 472 -2.35 16.93 -29.32
N VAL A 473 -3.41 16.39 -28.71
CA VAL A 473 -4.78 16.94 -28.80
C VAL A 473 -5.19 17.50 -27.46
N LEU A 474 -6.13 18.45 -27.47
CA LEU A 474 -6.67 19.02 -26.25
C LEU A 474 -8.01 18.34 -25.90
N LEU A 475 -8.10 17.74 -24.72
CA LEU A 475 -9.39 17.45 -24.08
C LEU A 475 -9.76 18.60 -23.14
N LYS A 476 -11.01 19.05 -23.17
CA LYS A 476 -11.50 20.09 -22.27
C LYS A 476 -12.10 19.46 -21.02
N LEU A 477 -11.33 19.42 -19.93
CA LEU A 477 -11.72 18.83 -18.65
C LEU A 477 -12.01 19.94 -17.64
N ASP A 478 -13.23 19.97 -17.11
CA ASP A 478 -13.78 21.05 -16.26
C ASP A 478 -13.50 22.47 -16.79
N GLY A 479 -13.58 22.63 -18.12
CA GLY A 479 -13.33 23.89 -18.81
C GLY A 479 -11.86 24.19 -19.14
N LYS A 480 -10.91 23.56 -18.45
CA LYS A 480 -9.45 23.67 -18.72
C LYS A 480 -9.08 22.83 -19.94
N ASP A 481 -8.12 23.30 -20.73
CA ASP A 481 -7.57 22.51 -21.84
C ASP A 481 -6.38 21.67 -21.37
N VAL A 482 -6.45 20.36 -21.65
CA VAL A 482 -5.50 19.36 -21.17
C VAL A 482 -4.89 18.64 -22.36
N ALA A 483 -3.56 18.72 -22.49
CA ALA A 483 -2.83 18.06 -23.57
C ALA A 483 -2.80 16.54 -23.38
N VAL A 484 -3.20 15.81 -24.41
CA VAL A 484 -3.15 14.35 -24.48
C VAL A 484 -2.24 13.96 -25.65
N PRO A 485 -1.11 13.28 -25.40
CA PRO A 485 -0.23 12.84 -26.47
C PRO A 485 -0.89 11.83 -27.42
N GLN A 486 -0.58 11.95 -28.71
CA GLN A 486 -1.07 11.06 -29.76
C GLN A 486 0.00 10.69 -30.79
N GLY A 487 1.20 11.26 -30.65
CA GLY A 487 2.35 10.96 -31.49
C GLY A 487 3.08 9.70 -31.02
N LYS A 488 3.75 9.00 -31.94
CA LYS A 488 4.78 8.04 -31.54
C LYS A 488 5.96 8.79 -30.92
N ALA A 489 6.73 8.10 -30.09
CA ALA A 489 7.94 8.65 -29.51
C ALA A 489 8.96 9.04 -30.60
N ILE A 490 9.47 10.27 -30.52
CA ILE A 490 10.53 10.80 -31.35
C ILE A 490 11.75 11.11 -30.49
N THR A 491 12.94 10.88 -31.04
CA THR A 491 14.22 11.22 -30.41
C THR A 491 14.27 12.71 -30.07
N GLN A 492 14.81 13.04 -28.89
CA GLN A 492 15.05 14.40 -28.41
C GLN A 492 16.56 14.72 -28.49
N PRO A 493 17.08 15.33 -29.57
CA PRO A 493 18.53 15.50 -29.77
C PRO A 493 19.20 16.33 -28.67
N GLN A 494 18.47 17.27 -28.08
CA GLN A 494 18.89 18.10 -26.95
C GLN A 494 19.02 17.35 -25.62
N TYR A 495 18.46 16.13 -25.51
CA TYR A 495 18.52 15.27 -24.33
C TYR A 495 19.22 13.93 -24.60
N LYS A 496 19.94 13.80 -25.73
CA LYS A 496 20.63 12.57 -26.18
C LYS A 496 21.52 11.90 -25.09
N ASP A 497 22.12 12.71 -24.23
CA ASP A 497 23.07 12.30 -23.19
C ASP A 497 22.39 12.05 -21.82
N SER A 498 21.06 12.08 -21.75
CA SER A 498 20.33 11.84 -20.51
C SER A 498 20.40 10.39 -20.04
N SER A 499 20.44 10.20 -18.71
CA SER A 499 20.24 8.89 -18.08
C SER A 499 18.81 8.35 -18.23
N PHE A 500 17.86 9.14 -18.73
CA PHE A 500 16.46 8.74 -18.91
C PHE A 500 16.21 8.33 -20.38
N SER A 501 15.63 7.16 -20.60
CA SER A 501 15.16 6.78 -21.95
C SER A 501 13.87 7.53 -22.30
N ASN A 502 12.87 7.40 -21.44
CA ASN A 502 11.55 8.01 -21.52
C ASN A 502 11.44 9.13 -20.48
N SER A 503 10.61 10.14 -20.73
CA SER A 503 10.39 11.21 -19.75
C SER A 503 9.61 10.75 -18.53
N GLU A 504 10.07 11.15 -17.34
CA GLU A 504 9.39 10.96 -16.05
C GLU A 504 8.94 12.34 -15.53
N TYR A 505 7.62 12.52 -15.38
CA TYR A 505 6.98 13.78 -14.95
C TYR A 505 6.60 13.68 -13.47
N LEU A 506 6.96 14.69 -12.67
CA LEU A 506 6.76 14.68 -11.21
C LEU A 506 6.14 15.96 -10.66
N ILE A 507 5.18 15.77 -9.75
CA ILE A 507 4.62 16.79 -8.88
C ILE A 507 4.94 16.48 -7.41
N TYR A 508 5.08 17.52 -6.60
CA TYR A 508 5.45 17.41 -5.18
C TYR A 508 4.34 17.86 -4.22
N LYS A 509 3.12 18.06 -4.75
CA LYS A 509 1.88 18.25 -3.97
C LYS A 509 0.82 17.29 -4.49
N GLU A 510 0.05 16.66 -3.60
CA GLU A 510 -0.98 15.67 -3.99
C GLU A 510 -2.12 16.34 -4.78
N ASN A 511 -2.45 17.60 -4.48
CA ASN A 511 -3.49 18.36 -5.17
C ASN A 511 -3.12 18.83 -6.59
N GLN A 512 -1.88 18.62 -7.06
CA GLN A 512 -1.47 18.94 -8.44
C GLN A 512 -1.87 17.87 -9.47
N CYS A 513 -2.50 16.76 -9.05
CA CYS A 513 -3.14 15.82 -9.96
C CYS A 513 -4.59 15.53 -9.57
N ARG A 514 -5.39 15.16 -10.57
CA ARG A 514 -6.69 14.50 -10.39
C ARG A 514 -6.74 13.26 -11.25
N ILE A 515 -7.23 12.16 -10.69
CA ILE A 515 -7.49 10.94 -11.47
C ILE A 515 -8.68 11.24 -12.39
N ARG A 516 -8.52 11.06 -13.70
CA ARG A 516 -9.58 11.33 -14.70
C ARG A 516 -10.15 10.05 -15.27
N TYR A 517 -9.31 9.04 -15.54
CA TYR A 517 -9.76 7.76 -16.07
C TYR A 517 -9.02 6.58 -15.43
N LEU A 518 -9.74 5.48 -15.25
CA LEU A 518 -9.22 4.15 -14.93
C LEU A 518 -9.41 3.26 -16.16
N LEU A 519 -8.35 2.57 -16.57
CA LEU A 519 -8.38 1.61 -17.69
C LEU A 519 -8.18 0.20 -17.14
N GLU A 520 -9.09 -0.72 -17.49
CA GLU A 520 -8.86 -2.16 -17.38
C GLU A 520 -8.18 -2.63 -18.66
N LEU A 521 -7.01 -3.26 -18.52
CA LEU A 521 -6.12 -3.62 -19.62
C LEU A 521 -5.76 -5.11 -19.56
N CYS A 522 -5.75 -5.76 -20.72
CA CYS A 522 -5.20 -7.11 -20.89
C CYS A 522 -3.70 -7.01 -21.22
N PHE A 523 -2.87 -7.78 -20.48
CA PHE A 523 -1.41 -7.78 -20.48
C PHE A 523 -0.81 -9.07 -21.10
#